data_AF-A0A497S128-F1
#
_entry.id   AF-A0A497S128-F1
#
_cell.length_a   1.000
_cell.length_b   1.000
_cell.length_c   1.000
_cell.angle_alpha   90.00
_cell.angle_beta   90.00
_cell.angle_gamma   90.00
#
_symmetry.space_group_name_H-M   'P 1'
#
loop_
_entity.id
_entity.type
_entity.pdbx_description
1 polymer ?
#
loop_
_entity_poly.entity_id
_entity_poly.type
_entity_poly.pdbx_seq_one_letter_code
_entity_poly.pdbx_strand_id
1 'polypeptide(L)'
;LARRGSKLRRKIQEAGFKAIEDFSTASAKILGLYDKNEKAMQKKLLEVGIRGDLEKRFLSKDEIDAIFAALTGFLYVMGDFKEVGNKEGKIIIPKI
;
A
#
# COMPACT_ATOMS: atom_id res chain seq x y z
N LEU A 1 0.59 17.38 -3.42
CA LEU A 1 0.49 15.96 -3.84
C LEU A 1 -0.89 15.55 -4.35
N ALA A 2 -1.98 15.96 -3.69
CA ALA A 2 -3.36 15.55 -4.04
C ALA A 2 -3.73 15.71 -5.54
N ARG A 3 -3.48 16.88 -6.15
CA ARG A 3 -3.77 17.11 -7.58
C ARG A 3 -3.04 16.16 -8.54
N ARG A 4 -1.78 15.78 -8.20
CA ARG A 4 -0.99 14.82 -8.98
C ARG A 4 -1.60 13.42 -8.88
N GLY A 5 -2.00 13.02 -7.67
CA GLY A 5 -2.69 11.75 -7.41
C GLY A 5 -4.00 11.65 -8.19
N SER A 6 -4.86 12.68 -8.13
CA SER A 6 -6.13 12.70 -8.88
C SER A 6 -5.93 12.61 -10.39
N LYS A 7 -4.90 13.28 -10.93
CA LYS A 7 -4.57 13.20 -12.36
C LYS A 7 -4.11 11.79 -12.76
N LEU A 8 -3.28 11.14 -11.93
CA LEU A 8 -2.81 9.78 -12.17
C LEU A 8 -3.97 8.78 -12.08
N ARG A 9 -4.80 8.90 -11.04
CA ARG A 9 -6.03 8.10 -10.87
C ARG A 9 -6.89 8.17 -12.13
N ARG A 10 -7.15 9.37 -12.64
CA ARG A 10 -7.96 9.56 -13.84
C ARG A 10 -7.34 8.85 -15.05
N LYS A 11 -6.04 8.98 -15.27
CA LYS A 11 -5.34 8.28 -16.37
C LYS A 11 -5.42 6.75 -16.26
N ILE A 12 -5.27 6.22 -15.05
CA ILE A 12 -5.39 4.77 -14.79
C ILE A 12 -6.82 4.30 -15.12
N GLN A 13 -7.83 5.07 -14.73
CA GLN A 13 -9.23 4.79 -15.02
C GLN A 13 -9.57 4.92 -16.51
N GLU A 14 -9.05 5.95 -17.19
CA GLU A 14 -9.18 6.13 -18.64
C GLU A 14 -8.55 4.96 -19.42
N ALA A 15 -7.53 4.31 -18.86
CA ALA A 15 -6.92 3.10 -19.41
C ALA A 15 -7.70 1.80 -19.08
N GLY A 16 -8.87 1.89 -18.45
CA GLY A 16 -9.74 0.75 -18.14
C GLY A 16 -9.43 0.02 -16.83
N PHE A 17 -8.47 0.51 -16.04
CA PHE A 17 -8.13 -0.09 -14.76
C PHE A 17 -8.94 0.49 -13.61
N LYS A 18 -9.25 -0.35 -12.63
CA LYS A 18 -9.84 0.09 -11.38
C LYS A 18 -8.77 0.74 -10.51
N ALA A 19 -9.00 1.99 -10.12
CA ALA A 19 -8.17 2.67 -9.13
C ALA A 19 -8.85 2.64 -7.75
N ILE A 20 -8.19 1.99 -6.79
CA ILE A 20 -8.55 2.00 -5.37
C ILE A 20 -7.70 3.03 -4.61
N GLU A 21 -8.21 3.50 -3.47
CA GLU A 21 -7.49 4.40 -2.57
C GLU A 21 -7.02 3.61 -1.36
N ASP A 22 -5.75 3.75 -0.98
CA ASP A 22 -5.09 3.05 0.12
C ASP A 22 -4.50 4.07 1.10
N PHE A 23 -4.24 3.62 2.33
CA PHE A 23 -3.40 4.35 3.27
C PHE A 23 -2.27 3.44 3.78
N SER A 24 -1.15 3.42 3.05
CA SER A 24 0.01 2.55 3.27
C SER A 24 0.45 2.42 4.73
N THR A 25 0.50 3.54 5.47
CA THR A 25 0.89 3.52 6.90
C THR A 25 -0.13 2.78 7.76
N ALA A 26 -1.43 2.93 7.50
CA ALA A 26 -2.45 2.15 8.21
C ALA A 26 -2.36 0.68 7.82
N SER A 27 -2.16 0.38 6.55
CA SER A 27 -1.98 -0.98 6.04
C SER A 27 -0.78 -1.68 6.69
N ALA A 28 0.36 -1.00 6.78
CA ALA A 28 1.55 -1.49 7.48
C ALA A 28 1.27 -1.79 8.97
N LYS A 29 0.50 -0.94 9.64
CA LYS A 29 0.12 -1.14 11.05
C LYS A 29 -0.82 -2.33 11.23
N ILE A 30 -1.83 -2.44 10.39
CA ILE A 30 -2.80 -3.54 10.44
C ILE A 30 -2.07 -4.87 10.22
N LEU A 31 -1.17 -4.95 9.25
CA LEU A 31 -0.39 -6.16 8.98
C LEU A 31 0.69 -6.45 10.04
N GLY A 32 0.86 -5.60 11.07
CA GLY A 32 1.88 -5.77 12.11
C GLY A 32 3.31 -5.48 11.67
N LEU A 33 3.50 -4.88 10.49
CA LEU A 33 4.80 -4.67 9.86
C LEU A 33 5.34 -3.25 10.03
N TYR A 34 4.53 -2.33 10.56
CA TYR A 34 4.93 -0.95 10.79
C TYR A 34 6.09 -0.84 11.79
N ASP A 35 6.98 0.11 11.52
CA ASP A 35 8.00 0.60 12.43
C ASP A 35 8.27 2.08 12.11
N LYS A 36 8.80 2.84 13.07
CA LYS A 36 9.23 4.23 12.81
C LYS A 36 10.50 4.28 11.97
N ASN A 37 11.29 3.20 11.94
CA ASN A 37 12.52 3.07 11.17
C ASN A 37 12.27 2.27 9.88
N GLU A 38 12.55 2.86 8.72
CA GLU A 38 12.38 2.24 7.41
C GLU A 38 13.17 0.93 7.25
N LYS A 39 14.39 0.86 7.81
CA LYS A 39 15.21 -0.36 7.75
C LYS A 39 14.59 -1.49 8.57
N ALA A 40 13.95 -1.17 9.68
CA ALA A 40 13.23 -2.16 10.49
C ALA A 40 11.99 -2.68 9.76
N MET A 41 11.21 -1.80 9.10
CA MET A 41 10.10 -2.22 8.23
C MET A 41 10.57 -3.11 7.08
N GLN A 42 11.66 -2.73 6.40
CA GLN A 42 12.25 -3.53 5.33
C GLN A 42 12.69 -4.91 5.83
N LYS A 43 13.30 -4.99 7.02
CA LYS A 43 13.64 -6.29 7.63
C LYS A 43 12.40 -7.14 7.88
N LYS A 44 11.34 -6.57 8.46
CA LYS A 44 10.07 -7.28 8.68
C LYS A 44 9.45 -7.78 7.38
N LEU A 45 9.48 -6.97 6.31
CA LEU A 45 9.03 -7.36 4.97
C LEU A 45 9.81 -8.57 4.43
N LEU A 46 11.13 -8.62 4.64
CA LEU A 46 11.95 -9.78 4.31
C LEU A 46 11.59 -10.99 5.21
N GLU A 47 11.35 -10.80 6.50
CA GLU A 47 11.00 -11.87 7.43
C GLU A 47 9.67 -12.55 7.05
N VAL A 48 8.69 -11.81 6.53
CA VAL A 48 7.40 -12.35 6.05
C VAL A 48 7.42 -12.85 4.61
N GLY A 49 8.59 -12.89 3.96
CA GLY A 49 8.74 -13.52 2.64
C GLY A 49 8.64 -12.57 1.44
N ILE A 50 8.55 -11.25 1.63
CA ILE A 50 8.66 -10.31 0.51
C ILE A 50 10.13 -10.23 0.06
N ARG A 51 10.38 -10.28 -1.25
CA ARG A 51 11.72 -10.40 -1.85
C ARG A 51 11.90 -9.37 -2.96
N GLY A 52 13.12 -9.26 -3.50
CA GLY A 52 13.44 -8.35 -4.62
C GLY A 52 14.42 -7.25 -4.22
N ASP A 53 14.11 -5.99 -4.53
CA ASP A 53 15.03 -4.87 -4.29
C ASP A 53 15.37 -4.65 -2.80
N LEU A 54 14.48 -5.07 -1.91
CA LEU A 54 14.69 -5.10 -0.45
C LEU A 54 15.93 -5.93 -0.04
N GLU A 55 16.37 -6.89 -0.87
CA GLU A 55 17.54 -7.73 -0.60
C GLU A 55 18.84 -7.10 -1.10
N LYS A 56 18.74 -6.14 -2.02
CA LYS A 56 19.89 -5.56 -2.73
C LYS A 56 20.35 -4.24 -2.14
N ARG A 57 19.42 -3.45 -1.59
CA ARG A 57 19.69 -2.11 -1.06
C ARG A 57 18.63 -1.69 -0.05
N PHE A 58 18.93 -0.65 0.71
CA PHE A 58 17.92 0.04 1.51
C PHE A 58 16.98 0.84 0.61
N LEU A 59 15.68 0.66 0.84
CA LEU A 59 14.64 1.41 0.15
C LEU A 59 14.33 2.72 0.88
N SER A 60 13.91 3.71 0.12
CA SER A 60 13.33 4.94 0.66
C SER A 60 11.94 4.68 1.26
N LYS A 61 11.47 5.62 2.07
CA LYS A 61 10.12 5.56 2.65
C LYS A 61 9.03 5.42 1.59
N ASP A 62 9.10 6.20 0.51
CA ASP A 62 8.11 6.17 -0.57
C ASP A 62 8.08 4.79 -1.28
N GLU A 63 9.24 4.14 -1.43
CA GLU A 63 9.33 2.79 -1.99
C GLU A 63 8.75 1.72 -1.04
N ILE A 64 8.97 1.85 0.26
CA ILE A 64 8.34 0.97 1.26
C ILE A 64 6.82 1.16 1.28
N ASP A 65 6.36 2.42 1.23
CA ASP A 65 4.93 2.74 1.14
C ASP A 65 4.31 2.15 -0.14
N ALA A 66 5.03 2.14 -1.26
CA ALA A 66 4.58 1.51 -2.50
C ALA A 66 4.43 -0.02 -2.37
N ILE A 67 5.29 -0.69 -1.60
CA ILE A 67 5.15 -2.12 -1.30
C ILE A 67 3.88 -2.37 -0.48
N PHE A 68 3.62 -1.56 0.55
CA PHE A 68 2.39 -1.69 1.33
C PHE A 68 1.13 -1.40 0.49
N ALA A 69 1.16 -0.41 -0.39
CA ALA A 69 0.07 -0.14 -1.33
C ALA A 69 -0.19 -1.33 -2.27
N ALA A 70 0.88 -1.97 -2.77
CA ALA A 70 0.78 -3.18 -3.59
C ALA A 70 0.21 -4.37 -2.81
N LEU A 71 0.63 -4.56 -1.54
CA LEU A 71 0.07 -5.58 -0.66
C LEU A 71 -1.42 -5.35 -0.39
N THR A 72 -1.83 -4.11 -0.11
CA THR A 72 -3.25 -3.74 0.00
C THR A 72 -4.01 -4.07 -1.28
N GLY A 73 -3.43 -3.75 -2.45
CA GLY A 73 -4.02 -4.07 -3.75
C GLY A 73 -4.15 -5.58 -4.00
N PHE A 74 -3.18 -6.37 -3.58
CA PHE A 74 -3.25 -7.83 -3.64
C PHE A 74 -4.39 -8.38 -2.76
N LEU A 75 -4.46 -7.95 -1.50
CA LEU A 75 -5.52 -8.36 -0.57
C LEU A 75 -6.92 -7.91 -1.04
N TYR A 76 -6.99 -6.74 -1.67
CA TYR A 76 -8.23 -6.25 -2.30
C TYR A 76 -8.74 -7.23 -3.36
N VAL A 77 -7.86 -7.73 -4.24
CA VAL A 77 -8.21 -8.72 -5.27
C VAL A 77 -8.62 -10.06 -4.65
N MET A 78 -7.99 -10.45 -3.54
CA MET A 78 -8.32 -11.68 -2.81
C MET A 78 -9.63 -11.59 -2.01
N GLY A 79 -10.17 -10.38 -1.80
CA GLY A 79 -11.37 -10.15 -0.98
C GLY A 79 -11.09 -9.92 0.51
N ASP A 80 -9.82 -9.90 0.92
CA ASP A 80 -9.36 -9.76 2.31
C ASP A 80 -9.14 -8.29 2.68
N PHE A 81 -10.19 -7.47 2.51
CA PHE A 81 -10.13 -6.04 2.77
C PHE A 81 -11.37 -5.53 3.51
N LYS A 82 -11.26 -4.30 4.02
CA LYS A 82 -12.37 -3.51 4.54
C LYS A 82 -12.33 -2.11 3.93
N GLU A 83 -13.50 -1.57 3.65
CA GLU A 83 -13.66 -0.17 3.28
C GLU A 83 -13.85 0.68 4.55
N VAL A 84 -13.07 1.75 4.68
CA VAL A 84 -13.21 2.75 5.75
C VAL A 84 -13.44 4.11 5.11
N GLY A 85 -14.49 4.81 5.56
CA GLY A 85 -14.87 6.11 5.03
C GLY A 85 -16.37 6.19 4.79
N ASN A 86 -16.79 7.18 4.01
CA ASN A 86 -18.19 7.50 3.76
C ASN A 86 -18.43 7.78 2.26
N LYS A 87 -19.52 8.46 1.92
CA LYS A 87 -19.87 8.79 0.52
C LYS A 87 -18.89 9.76 -0.15
N GLU A 88 -18.12 10.52 0.63
CA GLU A 88 -17.15 11.50 0.12
C GLU A 88 -15.81 10.84 -0.26
N GLY A 89 -15.51 9.67 0.31
CA GLY A 89 -14.29 8.92 0.02
C GLY A 89 -14.20 7.64 0.85
N LYS A 90 -13.66 6.59 0.24
CA LYS A 90 -13.43 5.29 0.88
C LYS A 90 -11.99 4.86 0.66
N ILE A 91 -11.36 4.42 1.74
CA ILE A 91 -10.01 3.86 1.76
C ILE A 91 -10.14 2.35 1.95
N ILE A 92 -9.39 1.60 1.15
CA ILE A 92 -9.22 0.16 1.29
C ILE A 92 -8.10 -0.09 2.29
N ILE A 93 -8.39 -0.94 3.28
CA ILE A 93 -7.40 -1.43 4.25
C ILE A 93 -7.43 -2.96 4.30
N PRO A 94 -6.32 -3.61 4.68
CA PRO A 94 -6.30 -5.05 4.95
C PRO A 94 -7.35 -5.45 6.00
N LYS A 95 -7.96 -6.62 5.81
CA LYS A 95 -8.80 -7.28 6.82
C LYS A 95 -8.04 -8.50 7.34
N ILE A 96 -7.62 -8.43 8.60
CA ILE A 96 -7.02 -9.55 9.34
C ILE A 96 -7.86 -9.87 10.58
#